data_AF-A0A9P3J7J7-F1
#
_entry.id   AF-A0A9P3J7J7-F1
#
_cell.length_a   1.000
_cell.length_b   1.000
_cell.length_c   1.000
_cell.angle_alpha   90.00
_cell.angle_beta   90.00
_cell.angle_gamma   90.00
#
_symmetry.space_group_name_H-M   'P 1'
#
loop_
_entity.id
_entity.type
_entity.pdbx_description
1 polymer ?
#
loop_
_entity_poly.entity_id
_entity_poly.type
_entity_poly.pdbx_seq_one_letter_code
_entity_poly.pdbx_strand_id
1 'polypeptide(L)'
;MSLPISYYEVLRVHPETPTATIDLMLDSMLASPPQEGFTVAALTVRAEVLEAARDTLLDAELRAEYDEDLKAAAQQQALGGGGRGGGEYGGETAIIVDVPMSRVPGVLCLLQEAGRSADVAEAGLDLLSRPDGDPAFRADVALATALAYSDLSRDAMSADPPAWHRAVSCWKLH
;
A
#
# COMPACT_ATOMS: atom_id res chain seq x y z
N MET A 1 -14.83 0.41 -5.63
CA MET A 1 -14.41 -0.10 -4.32
C MET A 1 -13.62 0.98 -3.64
N SER A 2 -14.04 1.42 -2.46
CA SER A 2 -13.32 2.45 -1.70
C SER A 2 -12.02 1.89 -1.13
N LEU A 3 -10.88 2.38 -1.61
CA LEU A 3 -9.56 2.00 -1.13
C LEU A 3 -8.81 3.25 -0.64
N PRO A 4 -8.09 3.15 0.47
CA PRO A 4 -7.31 4.27 0.97
C PRO A 4 -5.98 4.33 0.20
N ILE A 5 -5.72 5.45 -0.49
CA ILE A 5 -4.51 5.64 -1.31
C ILE A 5 -3.77 6.90 -0.85
N SER A 6 -2.45 6.79 -0.70
CA SER A 6 -1.56 7.93 -0.46
C SER A 6 -0.45 7.95 -1.51
N TYR A 7 -0.38 9.01 -2.32
CA TYR A 7 0.65 9.20 -3.35
C TYR A 7 2.08 9.24 -2.79
N TYR A 8 2.26 9.75 -1.57
CA TYR A 8 3.55 9.73 -0.88
C TYR A 8 3.97 8.30 -0.53
N GLU A 9 3.08 7.50 0.05
CA GLU A 9 3.38 6.11 0.43
C GLU A 9 3.62 5.20 -0.77
N VAL A 10 2.81 5.34 -1.82
CA VAL A 10 2.91 4.48 -3.00
C VAL A 10 4.13 4.79 -3.85
N LEU A 11 4.63 6.04 -3.82
CA LEU A 11 5.93 6.40 -4.43
C LEU A 11 7.09 6.25 -3.45
N ARG A 12 6.83 5.86 -2.19
CA ARG A 12 7.83 5.71 -1.11
C ARG A 12 8.66 6.97 -0.89
N VAL A 13 8.00 8.12 -0.91
CA VAL A 13 8.59 9.44 -0.73
C VAL A 13 7.87 10.17 0.40
N HIS A 14 8.58 11.07 1.08
CA HIS A 14 7.99 11.91 2.11
C HIS A 14 7.43 13.21 1.50
N PRO A 15 6.51 13.90 2.21
CA PRO A 15 6.03 15.22 1.81
C PRO A 15 7.13 16.28 1.65
N GLU A 16 8.29 16.08 2.26
CA GLU A 16 9.45 16.97 2.16
C GLU A 16 10.42 16.56 1.03
N THR A 17 10.15 15.44 0.34
CA THR A 17 11.03 14.92 -0.68
C THR A 17 11.11 15.89 -1.88
N PRO A 18 12.33 16.22 -2.34
CA PRO A 18 12.52 17.06 -3.52
C PRO A 18 11.96 16.42 -4.78
N THR A 19 11.41 17.26 -5.67
CA THR A 19 10.84 16.89 -6.98
C THR A 19 11.74 15.97 -7.81
N ALA A 20 13.05 16.24 -7.87
CA ALA A 20 14.01 15.42 -8.63
C ALA A 20 14.13 13.98 -8.10
N THR A 21 13.89 13.76 -6.80
CA THR A 21 13.91 12.42 -6.20
C THR A 21 12.66 11.64 -6.56
N ILE A 22 11.53 12.30 -6.79
CA ILE A 22 10.26 11.64 -7.15
C ILE A 22 10.39 10.91 -8.48
N ASP A 23 10.99 11.54 -9.51
CA ASP A 23 11.23 10.88 -10.80
C ASP A 23 12.17 9.67 -10.67
N LEU A 24 13.24 9.80 -9.88
CA LEU A 24 14.17 8.69 -9.65
C LEU A 24 13.51 7.50 -8.96
N MET A 25 12.60 7.77 -8.01
CA MET A 25 11.84 6.72 -7.32
C MET A 25 10.85 6.04 -8.27
N LEU A 26 10.13 6.82 -9.09
CA LEU A 26 9.24 6.28 -10.11
C LEU A 26 10.01 5.34 -11.06
N ASP A 27 11.12 5.80 -11.63
CA ASP A 27 11.95 5.01 -12.56
C ASP A 27 12.42 3.70 -11.92
N SER A 28 12.88 3.75 -10.66
CA SER A 28 13.30 2.56 -9.91
C SER A 28 12.15 1.57 -9.70
N MET A 29 10.94 2.08 -9.41
CA MET A 29 9.76 1.26 -9.17
C MET A 29 9.17 0.64 -10.44
N LEU A 30 9.27 1.33 -11.58
CA LEU A 30 8.88 0.80 -12.88
C LEU A 30 9.88 -0.24 -13.39
N ALA A 31 11.17 -0.04 -13.12
CA ALA A 31 12.22 -1.00 -13.49
C ALA A 31 12.16 -2.32 -12.69
N SER A 32 11.54 -2.30 -11.52
CA SER A 32 11.46 -3.46 -10.62
C SER A 32 10.01 -3.76 -10.24
N PRO A 33 9.19 -4.28 -11.17
CA PRO A 33 7.82 -4.68 -10.86
C PRO A 33 7.80 -5.92 -9.93
N PRO A 34 6.71 -6.09 -9.16
CA PRO A 34 6.44 -7.30 -8.38
C PRO A 34 6.57 -8.58 -9.21
N GLN A 35 7.27 -9.59 -8.67
CA GLN A 35 7.58 -10.86 -9.36
C GLN A 35 6.70 -12.02 -8.90
N GLU A 36 5.78 -11.77 -7.97
CA GLU A 36 4.99 -12.78 -7.26
C GLU A 36 3.87 -13.41 -8.10
N GLY A 37 3.79 -13.07 -9.38
CA GLY A 37 2.88 -13.70 -10.35
C GLY A 37 1.62 -12.90 -10.68
N PHE A 38 1.62 -11.59 -10.43
CA PHE A 38 0.53 -10.71 -10.85
C PHE A 38 0.31 -10.75 -12.36
N THR A 39 -0.95 -10.59 -12.78
CA THR A 39 -1.27 -10.46 -14.20
C THR A 39 -0.69 -9.17 -14.79
N VAL A 40 -0.43 -9.20 -16.10
CA VAL A 40 0.02 -8.00 -16.83
C VAL A 40 -0.97 -6.85 -16.68
N ALA A 41 -2.27 -7.14 -16.64
CA ALA A 41 -3.30 -6.11 -16.46
C ALA A 41 -3.17 -5.41 -15.09
N ALA A 42 -2.93 -6.17 -14.01
CA ALA A 42 -2.70 -5.59 -12.69
C ALA A 42 -1.41 -4.75 -12.66
N LEU A 43 -0.33 -5.24 -13.28
CA LEU A 43 0.94 -4.51 -13.35
C LEU A 43 0.85 -3.23 -14.20
N THR A 44 0.05 -3.23 -15.27
CA THR A 44 -0.24 -2.01 -16.04
C THR A 44 -0.95 -0.97 -15.19
N VAL A 45 -1.99 -1.38 -14.45
CA VAL A 45 -2.71 -0.46 -13.55
C VAL A 45 -1.80 0.07 -12.45
N ARG A 46 -0.92 -0.77 -11.89
CA ARG A 46 0.12 -0.33 -10.94
C ARG A 46 0.97 0.80 -11.53
N ALA A 47 1.47 0.64 -12.76
CA ALA A 47 2.28 1.67 -13.43
C ALA A 47 1.49 2.96 -13.66
N GLU A 48 0.25 2.87 -14.15
CA GLU A 48 -0.63 4.03 -14.37
C GLU A 48 -0.86 4.83 -13.07
N VAL A 49 -1.03 4.15 -11.94
CA VAL A 49 -1.24 4.82 -10.64
C VAL A 49 0.05 5.49 -10.15
N LEU A 50 1.21 4.87 -10.34
CA LEU A 50 2.50 5.48 -10.00
C LEU A 50 2.78 6.73 -10.84
N GLU A 51 2.49 6.69 -12.14
CA GLU A 51 2.60 7.84 -13.05
C GLU A 51 1.66 8.96 -12.63
N ALA A 52 0.39 8.65 -12.34
CA ALA A 52 -0.58 9.63 -11.86
C ALA A 52 -0.16 10.27 -10.52
N ALA A 53 0.34 9.47 -9.59
CA ALA A 53 0.85 9.96 -8.31
C ALA A 53 2.03 10.93 -8.54
N ARG A 54 2.94 10.57 -9.44
CA ARG A 54 4.08 11.42 -9.78
C ARG A 54 3.63 12.73 -10.41
N ASP A 55 2.74 12.68 -11.40
CA ASP A 55 2.24 13.90 -12.06
C ASP A 55 1.54 14.85 -11.07
N THR A 56 0.75 14.30 -10.14
CA THR A 56 0.16 15.11 -9.06
C THR A 56 1.21 15.73 -8.13
N LEU A 57 2.26 14.99 -7.75
CA LEU A 57 3.27 15.48 -6.80
C LEU A 57 4.33 16.41 -7.43
N LEU A 58 4.51 16.37 -8.76
CA LEU A 58 5.40 17.29 -9.47
C LEU A 58 4.74 18.63 -9.79
N ASP A 59 3.41 18.66 -9.97
CA ASP A 59 2.65 19.89 -10.16
C ASP A 59 2.39 20.59 -8.81
N ALA A 60 2.82 21.85 -8.69
CA ALA A 60 2.74 22.58 -7.43
C ALA A 60 1.31 22.90 -6.99
N GLU A 61 0.39 23.12 -7.94
CA GLU A 61 -1.02 23.42 -7.64
C GLU A 61 -1.74 22.13 -7.24
N LEU A 62 -1.57 21.05 -8.01
CA LEU A 62 -2.19 19.76 -7.71
C LEU A 62 -1.66 19.15 -6.41
N ARG A 63 -0.36 19.30 -6.13
CA ARG A 63 0.22 18.85 -4.86
C ARG A 63 -0.35 19.60 -3.67
N ALA A 64 -0.55 20.92 -3.79
CA ALA A 64 -1.13 21.71 -2.72
C ALA A 64 -2.58 21.30 -2.44
N GLU A 65 -3.39 21.08 -3.48
CA GLU A 65 -4.76 20.56 -3.36
C GLU A 65 -4.77 19.17 -2.71
N TYR A 66 -3.90 18.27 -3.18
CA TYR A 66 -3.75 16.93 -2.62
C TYR A 66 -3.32 16.94 -1.14
N ASP A 67 -2.39 17.81 -0.76
CA ASP A 67 -1.96 17.98 0.63
C ASP A 67 -3.07 18.55 1.54
N GLU A 68 -3.95 19.41 1.01
CA GLU A 68 -5.13 19.90 1.71
C GLU A 68 -6.17 18.79 1.91
N ASP A 69 -6.44 18.00 0.87
CA ASP A 69 -7.35 16.86 0.94
C ASP A 69 -6.85 15.80 1.94
N LEU A 70 -5.54 15.53 1.98
CA LEU A 70 -4.95 14.66 2.99
C LEU A 70 -5.19 15.21 4.41
N LYS A 71 -5.00 16.51 4.65
CA LYS A 71 -5.25 17.10 5.98
C LYS A 71 -6.74 17.01 6.35
N ALA A 72 -7.65 17.23 5.40
CA ALA A 72 -9.07 17.08 5.63
C ALA A 72 -9.46 15.63 5.96
N ALA A 73 -8.90 14.66 5.24
CA ALA A 73 -9.09 13.23 5.52
C ALA A 73 -8.56 12.85 6.92
N ALA A 74 -7.41 13.37 7.32
CA ALA A 74 -6.83 13.12 8.65
C ALA A 74 -7.76 13.60 9.77
N GLN A 75 -8.31 14.81 9.62
CA GLN A 75 -9.24 15.38 10.60
C GLN A 75 -10.52 14.57 10.73
N GLN A 76 -11.06 14.07 9.61
CA GLN A 76 -12.25 13.21 9.61
C GLN A 76 -11.98 11.87 10.31
N GLN A 77 -10.81 11.27 10.06
CA GLN A 77 -10.40 10.00 10.68
C GLN A 77 -10.16 10.13 12.19
N ALA A 78 -9.60 11.26 12.65
CA ALA A 78 -9.39 11.55 14.07
C ALA A 78 -10.70 11.59 14.89
N LEU A 79 -11.82 11.98 14.26
CA LEU A 79 -13.15 11.98 14.88
C LEU A 79 -13.77 10.57 14.97
N GLY A 80 -13.27 9.61 14.18
CA GLY A 80 -13.81 8.25 14.04
C GLY A 80 -13.23 7.18 14.97
N GLY A 81 -12.23 7.51 15.79
CA GLY A 81 -11.74 6.62 16.87
C GLY A 81 -11.05 5.32 16.43
N GLY A 82 -10.52 5.25 15.20
CA GLY A 82 -9.79 4.09 14.70
C GLY A 82 -8.59 4.51 13.84
N GLY A 83 -7.47 4.82 14.49
CA GLY A 83 -6.21 5.03 13.77
C GLY A 83 -5.77 3.72 13.11
N ARG A 84 -5.81 3.66 11.78
CA ARG A 84 -5.14 2.61 11.01
C ARG A 84 -3.65 2.96 10.98
N GLY A 85 -2.80 2.01 11.35
CA GLY A 85 -1.37 2.24 11.61
C GLY A 85 -0.66 2.98 10.48
N GLY A 86 0.22 3.91 10.86
CA GLY A 86 0.91 4.81 9.94
C GLY A 86 1.99 4.14 9.10
N GLY A 87 2.04 4.51 7.83
CA GLY A 87 3.10 4.11 6.92
C GLY A 87 4.42 4.82 7.24
N GLU A 88 5.52 4.13 6.93
CA GLU A 88 6.91 4.56 7.14
C GLU A 88 7.24 5.91 6.45
N TYR A 89 6.45 6.30 5.44
CA TYR A 89 6.68 7.48 4.59
C TYR A 89 5.86 8.73 4.97
N GLY A 90 5.32 8.80 6.19
CA GLY A 90 4.73 10.04 6.74
C GLY A 90 3.21 10.19 6.54
N GLY A 91 2.47 9.10 6.36
CA GLY A 91 1.01 9.12 6.33
C GLY A 91 0.41 8.06 7.25
N GLU A 92 -0.18 8.46 8.37
CA GLU A 92 -1.32 7.71 8.92
C GLU A 92 -2.58 7.94 8.06
N THR A 93 -2.47 8.85 7.09
CA THR A 93 -3.60 9.38 6.36
C THR A 93 -3.46 9.12 4.88
N ALA A 94 -4.58 8.69 4.32
CA ALA A 94 -4.77 8.47 2.91
C ALA A 94 -6.16 8.95 2.51
N ILE A 95 -6.28 9.30 1.24
CA ILE A 95 -7.56 9.70 0.65
C ILE A 95 -8.32 8.42 0.30
N ILE A 96 -9.62 8.38 0.60
CA ILE A 96 -10.49 7.29 0.17
C ILE A 96 -10.86 7.52 -1.29
N VAL A 97 -10.38 6.64 -2.15
CA VAL A 97 -10.62 6.69 -3.59
C VAL A 97 -11.57 5.57 -3.99
N ASP A 98 -12.61 5.88 -4.76
CA ASP A 98 -13.45 4.84 -5.36
C ASP A 98 -12.79 4.27 -6.62
N VAL A 99 -12.23 3.07 -6.47
CA VAL A 99 -11.49 2.38 -7.54
C VAL A 99 -12.44 1.49 -8.36
N PRO A 100 -12.47 1.63 -9.70
CA PRO A 100 -13.22 0.72 -10.56
C PRO A 100 -12.77 -0.73 -10.37
N MET A 101 -13.70 -1.69 -10.39
CA MET A 101 -13.40 -3.10 -10.13
C MET A 101 -12.30 -3.67 -11.03
N SER A 102 -12.20 -3.24 -12.28
CA SER A 102 -11.14 -3.66 -13.22
C SER A 102 -9.73 -3.22 -12.79
N ARG A 103 -9.61 -2.21 -11.95
CA ARG A 103 -8.32 -1.64 -11.48
C ARG A 103 -7.94 -2.08 -10.07
N VAL A 104 -8.88 -2.64 -9.32
CA VAL A 104 -8.68 -3.04 -7.92
C VAL A 104 -7.43 -3.91 -7.71
N PRO A 105 -7.13 -4.95 -8.53
CA PRO A 105 -5.98 -5.81 -8.26
C PRO A 105 -4.65 -5.08 -8.39
N GLY A 106 -4.52 -4.18 -9.37
CA GLY A 106 -3.32 -3.35 -9.53
C GLY A 106 -3.15 -2.34 -8.39
N VAL A 107 -4.25 -1.78 -7.89
CA VAL A 107 -4.21 -0.90 -6.70
C VAL A 107 -3.87 -1.69 -5.43
N LEU A 108 -4.43 -2.88 -5.22
CA LEU A 108 -4.07 -3.71 -4.07
C LEU A 108 -2.60 -4.14 -4.10
N CYS A 109 -2.06 -4.45 -5.28
CA CYS A 109 -0.63 -4.70 -5.46
C CYS A 109 0.22 -3.50 -4.99
N LEU A 110 -0.17 -2.30 -5.41
CA LEU A 110 0.53 -1.07 -5.06
C LEU A 110 0.41 -0.71 -3.56
N LEU A 111 -0.76 -0.91 -2.96
CA LEU A 111 -0.96 -0.76 -1.52
C LEU A 111 -0.14 -1.77 -0.71
N GLN A 112 0.01 -3.00 -1.22
CA GLN A 112 0.87 -4.00 -0.62
C GLN A 112 2.33 -3.54 -0.61
N GLU A 113 2.82 -3.02 -1.74
CA GLU A 113 4.17 -2.47 -1.84
C GLU A 113 4.40 -1.23 -0.96
N ALA A 114 3.33 -0.46 -0.71
CA ALA A 114 3.35 0.69 0.20
C ALA A 114 3.31 0.30 1.69
N GLY A 115 3.24 -1.00 2.00
CA GLY A 115 3.20 -1.51 3.38
C GLY A 115 1.81 -1.44 4.03
N ARG A 116 0.76 -1.19 3.26
CA ARG A 116 -0.62 -1.08 3.77
C ARG A 116 -1.31 -2.44 3.89
N SER A 117 -0.59 -3.39 4.47
CA SER A 117 -0.99 -4.80 4.55
C SER A 117 -2.33 -4.99 5.26
N ALA A 118 -2.64 -4.19 6.29
CA ALA A 118 -3.94 -4.28 6.98
C ALA A 118 -5.12 -3.93 6.05
N ASP A 119 -5.00 -2.85 5.28
CA ASP A 119 -6.04 -2.42 4.34
C ASP A 119 -6.18 -3.40 3.17
N VAL A 120 -5.06 -3.92 2.66
CA VAL A 120 -5.05 -4.93 1.59
C VAL A 120 -5.71 -6.23 2.05
N ALA A 121 -5.41 -6.69 3.27
CA ALA A 121 -6.00 -7.92 3.82
C ALA A 121 -7.52 -7.77 4.01
N GLU A 122 -7.98 -6.66 4.58
CA GLU A 122 -9.41 -6.38 4.76
C GLU A 122 -10.15 -6.32 3.42
N ALA A 123 -9.64 -5.51 2.48
CA ALA A 123 -10.20 -5.38 1.13
C ALA A 123 -10.21 -6.72 0.39
N GLY A 124 -9.09 -7.44 0.44
CA GLY A 124 -8.92 -8.73 -0.22
C GLY A 124 -9.90 -9.79 0.28
N LEU A 125 -10.09 -9.90 1.59
CA LEU A 125 -11.08 -10.82 2.17
C LEU A 125 -12.51 -10.47 1.76
N ASP A 126 -12.90 -9.19 1.79
CA ASP A 126 -14.23 -8.77 1.33
C ASP A 126 -14.47 -9.21 -0.12
N LEU A 127 -13.50 -8.99 -1.00
CA LEU A 127 -13.58 -9.37 -2.41
C LEU A 127 -13.63 -10.89 -2.61
N LEU A 128 -12.77 -11.65 -1.91
CA LEU A 128 -12.67 -13.09 -2.06
C LEU A 128 -13.87 -13.84 -1.47
N SER A 129 -14.56 -13.23 -0.50
CA SER A 129 -15.80 -13.77 0.09
C SER A 129 -16.95 -13.84 -0.92
N ARG A 130 -16.87 -13.07 -2.00
CA ARG A 130 -17.87 -13.07 -3.07
C ARG A 130 -17.70 -14.35 -3.92
N PRO A 131 -18.78 -15.08 -4.23
CA PRO A 131 -18.70 -16.38 -4.90
C PRO A 131 -18.35 -16.30 -6.38
N ASP A 132 -18.68 -15.19 -7.04
CA ASP A 132 -18.49 -15.00 -8.49
C ASP A 132 -17.29 -14.09 -8.78
N GLY A 133 -16.64 -14.29 -9.93
CA GLY A 133 -15.58 -13.41 -10.41
C GLY A 133 -14.69 -14.03 -11.47
N ASP A 134 -14.04 -13.18 -12.25
CA ASP A 134 -13.00 -13.60 -13.20
C ASP A 134 -11.85 -14.31 -12.45
N PRO A 135 -11.42 -15.52 -12.86
CA PRO A 135 -10.36 -16.25 -12.19
C PRO A 135 -9.04 -15.47 -12.10
N ALA A 136 -8.69 -14.68 -13.12
CA ALA A 136 -7.46 -13.90 -13.12
C ALA A 136 -7.53 -12.76 -12.10
N PHE A 137 -8.63 -12.00 -12.08
CA PHE A 137 -8.92 -11.03 -11.02
C PHE A 137 -8.80 -11.64 -9.62
N ARG A 138 -9.43 -12.81 -9.39
CA ARG A 138 -9.40 -13.47 -8.07
C ARG A 138 -8.00 -13.93 -7.68
N ALA A 139 -7.21 -14.40 -8.65
CA ALA A 139 -5.84 -14.82 -8.41
C ALA A 139 -4.96 -13.65 -7.96
N ASP A 140 -5.05 -12.49 -8.63
CA ASP A 140 -4.30 -11.29 -8.23
C ASP A 140 -4.73 -10.77 -6.85
N VAL A 141 -6.03 -10.75 -6.57
CA VAL A 141 -6.54 -10.36 -5.24
C VAL A 141 -6.05 -11.34 -4.17
N ALA A 142 -6.13 -12.64 -4.42
CA ALA A 142 -5.63 -13.65 -3.49
C ALA A 142 -4.13 -13.53 -3.24
N LEU A 143 -3.35 -13.23 -4.28
CA LEU A 143 -1.92 -13.00 -4.18
C LEU A 143 -1.61 -11.78 -3.30
N ALA A 144 -2.20 -10.62 -3.58
CA ALA A 144 -2.02 -9.42 -2.77
C ALA A 144 -2.43 -9.67 -1.31
N THR A 145 -3.55 -10.34 -1.08
CA THR A 145 -4.04 -10.70 0.25
C THR A 145 -3.06 -11.62 0.99
N ALA A 146 -2.50 -12.61 0.31
CA ALA A 146 -1.54 -13.53 0.91
C ALA A 146 -0.22 -12.84 1.30
N LEU A 147 0.28 -11.94 0.45
CA LEU A 147 1.44 -11.10 0.76
C LEU A 147 1.16 -10.19 1.95
N ALA A 148 -0.02 -9.58 2.01
CA ALA A 148 -0.46 -8.78 3.14
C ALA A 148 -0.41 -9.56 4.46
N TYR A 149 -0.97 -10.78 4.47
CA TYR A 149 -0.92 -11.64 5.64
C TYR A 149 0.51 -12.07 6.01
N SER A 150 1.39 -12.28 5.03
CA SER A 150 2.80 -12.58 5.28
C SER A 150 3.48 -11.42 6.02
N ASP A 151 3.24 -10.18 5.60
CA ASP A 151 3.84 -9.00 6.24
C ASP A 151 3.25 -8.75 7.63
N LEU A 152 1.92 -8.82 7.79
CA LEU A 152 1.28 -8.73 9.10
C LEU A 152 1.79 -9.82 10.07
N SER A 153 2.00 -11.03 9.58
CA SER A 153 2.54 -12.13 10.37
C SER A 153 4.00 -11.87 10.76
N ARG A 154 4.82 -11.33 9.84
CA ARG A 154 6.20 -10.94 10.11
C ARG A 154 6.27 -9.85 11.18
N ASP A 155 5.43 -8.83 11.07
CA ASP A 155 5.39 -7.72 12.03
C ASP A 155 4.95 -8.20 13.42
N ALA A 156 3.93 -9.06 13.48
CA ALA A 156 3.49 -9.69 14.73
C ALA A 156 4.61 -10.54 15.37
N MET A 157 5.35 -11.32 14.57
CA MET A 157 6.49 -12.11 15.04
C MET A 157 7.68 -11.24 15.47
N SER A 158 7.87 -10.08 14.84
CA SER A 158 8.90 -9.12 15.24
C SER A 158 8.56 -8.46 16.58
N ALA A 159 7.28 -8.11 16.77
CA ALA A 159 6.77 -7.47 17.98
C ALA A 159 6.74 -8.41 19.21
N ASP A 160 6.27 -9.66 19.05
CA ASP A 160 6.35 -10.70 20.07
C ASP A 160 6.97 -11.98 19.50
N PRO A 161 8.30 -12.10 19.52
CA PRO A 161 8.97 -13.25 18.97
C PRO A 161 8.59 -14.52 19.75
N PRO A 162 8.35 -15.64 19.06
CA PRO A 162 7.97 -16.88 19.71
C PRO A 162 9.07 -17.34 20.70
N ALA A 163 8.65 -18.03 21.77
CA ALA A 163 9.52 -18.34 22.91
C ALA A 163 10.84 -19.03 22.55
N TRP A 164 10.85 -19.89 21.52
CA TRP A 164 12.05 -20.56 21.05
C TRP A 164 13.07 -19.60 20.42
N HIS A 165 12.63 -18.52 19.77
CA HIS A 165 13.50 -17.49 19.21
C HIS A 165 14.21 -16.70 20.32
N ARG A 166 13.49 -16.39 21.42
CA ARG A 166 14.08 -15.76 22.62
C ARG A 166 15.14 -16.63 23.29
N ALA A 167 14.91 -17.95 23.36
CA ALA A 167 15.84 -18.90 23.98
C ALA A 167 17.18 -19.02 23.25
N VAL A 168 17.18 -18.96 21.92
CA VAL A 168 18.41 -19.04 21.09
C VAL A 168 19.27 -17.77 21.21
N SER A 169 18.65 -16.60 21.39
CA SER A 169 19.37 -15.34 21.61
C SER A 169 20.14 -15.30 22.93
N CYS A 170 19.64 -15.98 23.98
CA CYS A 170 20.33 -16.10 25.27
C CYS A 170 21.56 -17.02 25.22
N TRP A 171 21.68 -17.90 24.22
CA TRP A 171 22.83 -18.81 24.09
C TRP A 171 24.08 -18.16 23.51
N LYS A 172 24.01 -16.94 22.96
CA LYS A 172 25.17 -16.21 22.42
C LYS A 172 25.97 -15.41 23.47
N LEU A 173 25.63 -15.51 24.75
CA LEU A 173 26.28 -14.76 25.86
C LEU A 173 27.20 -15.61 26.77
N HIS A 174 27.57 -16.83 26.36
CA HIS A 174 28.55 -17.69 27.03
C HIS A 174 29.56 -18.24 26.04
#